data_AF-X1BLS2-F1
#
_entry.id   AF-X1BLS2-F1
#
_cell.length_a   1.000
_cell.length_b   1.000
_cell.length_c   1.000
_cell.angle_alpha   90.00
_cell.angle_beta   90.00
_cell.angle_gamma   90.00
#
_symmetry.space_group_name_H-M   'P 1'
#
loop_
_entity.id
_entity.type
_entity.pdbx_description
1 polymer ?
#
loop_
_entity_poly.entity_id
_entity_poly.type
_entity_poly.pdbx_seq_one_letter_code
_entity_poly.pdbx_strand_id
1 'polypeptide(L)' 'MGAKLMAAINAHSKGRVHYLGVGGELMEQEGLASQFPLSDVAVMGPISILQRLPRIVSRVYRTVDAVVAAEPDA' A
#
# COMPACT_ATOMS: atom_id res chain seq x y z
N MET A 1 -12.72 -2.58 -5.09
CA MET A 1 -13.04 -3.63 -4.09
C MET A 1 -12.36 -3.36 -2.75
N GLY A 2 -11.10 -2.87 -2.69
CA GLY A 2 -10.40 -2.58 -1.41
C GLY A 2 -11.11 -1.62 -0.46
N ALA A 3 -11.65 -0.50 -0.95
CA ALA A 3 -12.34 0.48 -0.08
C ALA A 3 -13.57 -0.09 0.65
N LYS A 4 -14.39 -0.93 -0.01
CA LYS A 4 -15.55 -1.57 0.63
C LYS A 4 -15.14 -2.53 1.75
N LEU A 5 -13.99 -3.19 1.60
CA LEU A 5 -13.43 -4.06 2.64
C LEU A 5 -12.95 -3.22 3.83
N MET A 6 -12.23 -2.13 3.59
CA MET A 6 -11.78 -1.21 4.64
C MET A 6 -12.96 -0.61 5.41
N ALA A 7 -14.03 -0.19 4.72
CA ALA A 7 -15.24 0.30 5.36
C ALA A 7 -15.87 -0.74 6.31
N ALA A 8 -15.94 -2.00 5.90
CA ALA A 8 -16.45 -3.08 6.74
C ALA A 8 -15.57 -3.37 7.96
N ILE A 9 -14.24 -3.30 7.78
CA ILE A 9 -13.26 -3.47 8.86
C ILE A 9 -13.34 -2.30 9.85
N ASN A 10 -13.46 -1.07 9.36
CA ASN A 10 -13.61 0.15 10.16
C ASN A 10 -14.86 0.08 11.03
N ALA A 11 -15.99 -0.39 10.47
CA ALA A 11 -17.24 -0.58 11.20
C ALA A 11 -17.11 -1.57 12.37
N HIS A 12 -16.36 -2.67 12.19
CA HIS A 12 -16.14 -3.65 13.27
C HIS A 12 -15.09 -3.21 14.29
N SER A 13 -14.07 -2.49 13.85
CA SER A 13 -12.88 -2.23 14.67
C SER A 13 -12.94 -0.93 15.47
N LYS A 14 -13.98 -0.12 15.27
CA LYS A 14 -14.20 1.17 15.94
C LYS A 14 -12.99 2.12 15.84
N GLY A 15 -12.36 2.17 14.67
CA GLY A 15 -11.23 3.06 14.40
C GLY A 15 -9.88 2.63 15.00
N ARG A 16 -9.74 1.40 15.50
CA ARG A 16 -8.47 0.87 16.03
C ARG A 16 -7.57 0.19 14.99
N VAL A 17 -7.80 0.45 13.70
CA VAL A 17 -7.06 -0.20 12.60
C VAL A 17 -6.22 0.84 11.89
N HIS A 18 -4.96 0.52 11.69
CA HIS A 18 -4.03 1.32 10.90
C HIS A 18 -3.76 0.58 9.60
N TYR A 19 -3.89 1.27 8.48
CA TYR A 19 -3.65 0.70 7.16
C TYR A 19 -2.34 1.22 6.59
N LEU A 20 -1.53 0.30 6.07
CA LEU A 20 -0.25 0.59 5.42
C LEU A 20 -0.24 -0.05 4.04
N GLY A 21 0.12 0.71 3.01
CA GLY A 21 0.22 0.17 1.65
C GLY A 21 -0.01 1.22 0.58
N VAL A 22 -0.63 0.80 -0.52
CA VAL A 22 -0.94 1.62 -1.68
C VAL A 22 -2.38 1.35 -2.06
N GLY A 23 -3.18 2.40 -2.18
CA GLY A 23 -4.58 2.27 -2.55
C GLY A 23 -5.03 3.43 -3.42
N GLY A 24 -6.23 3.28 -3.97
CA GLY A 24 -6.86 4.37 -4.70
C GLY A 24 -7.45 5.40 -3.74
N GLU A 25 -7.92 6.51 -4.30
CA GLU A 25 -8.54 7.63 -3.55
C GLU A 25 -9.64 7.17 -2.56
N LEU A 26 -10.46 6.20 -2.96
CA LEU A 26 -11.51 5.64 -2.07
C LEU A 26 -10.94 4.89 -0.85
N MET A 27 -9.73 4.37 -0.92
CA MET A 27 -9.07 3.72 0.23
C MET A 27 -8.38 4.75 1.12
N GLU A 28 -7.88 5.85 0.55
CA GLU A 28 -7.32 6.97 1.30
C GLU A 28 -8.38 7.64 2.18
N GLN A 29 -9.61 7.77 1.65
CA GLN A 29 -10.78 8.24 2.40
C GLN A 29 -11.15 7.34 3.59
N GLU A 30 -10.85 6.04 3.50
CA GLU A 30 -11.08 5.05 4.57
C GLU A 30 -9.92 4.99 5.59
N GLY A 31 -8.92 5.88 5.46
CA GLY A 31 -7.80 6.00 6.39
C GLY A 31 -6.51 5.30 5.94
N LEU A 32 -6.39 4.90 4.67
CA LEU A 32 -5.11 4.41 4.13
C LEU A 32 -4.17 5.58 3.83
N ALA A 33 -2.98 5.57 4.42
CA ALA A 33 -1.89 6.43 3.98
C ALA A 33 -1.11 5.73 2.84
N SER A 34 -1.43 6.07 1.58
CA SER A 34 -0.71 5.53 0.43
C SER A 34 0.77 5.93 0.46
N GLN A 35 1.67 4.94 0.44
CA GLN A 35 3.12 5.17 0.47
C GLN A 35 3.66 5.76 -0.84
N PHE A 36 2.93 5.61 -1.95
CA PHE A 36 3.18 6.26 -3.23
C PHE A 36 1.89 6.24 -4.06
N PRO A 37 1.76 7.10 -5.10
CA PRO A 37 0.55 7.16 -5.91
C PRO A 37 0.25 5.82 -6.59
N LEU A 38 -0.99 5.33 -6.51
CA LEU A 38 -1.39 4.09 -7.22
C LEU A 38 -1.10 4.16 -8.73
N SER A 39 -1.15 5.36 -9.31
CA SER A 39 -0.78 5.64 -10.71
C SER A 39 0.68 5.34 -11.05
N ASP A 40 1.60 5.31 -10.07
CA ASP A 40 3.01 4.93 -10.31
C ASP A 40 3.16 3.44 -10.61
N VAL A 41 2.21 2.60 -10.18
CA VAL A 41 2.17 1.15 -10.48
C VAL A 41 1.18 0.85 -11.59
N ALA A 42 0.09 1.61 -11.71
CA ALA A 42 -0.92 1.49 -12.76
C ALA A 42 -0.52 2.23 -14.05
N VAL A 43 0.66 1.95 -14.59
CA VAL A 43 1.11 2.57 -15.85
C VAL A 43 0.52 1.83 -17.05
N MET A 44 -0.06 2.57 -18.00
CA MET A 44 -0.44 2.05 -19.33
C MET A 44 0.82 1.51 -20.05
N GLY A 45 0.90 0.18 -20.20
CA GLY A 45 1.81 -0.51 -21.11
C GLY A 45 3.03 -1.20 -20.46
N PRO A 46 3.46 -2.39 -20.95
CA PRO A 46 4.53 -3.20 -20.35
C PRO A 46 5.95 -2.62 -20.49
N ILE A 47 6.17 -1.63 -21.38
CA ILE A 47 7.51 -1.13 -21.73
C ILE A 47 8.01 -0.05 -20.74
N SER A 48 7.10 0.75 -20.16
CA SER A 48 7.46 1.85 -19.23
C SER A 48 7.81 1.35 -17.82
N ILE A 49 7.30 0.18 -17.42
CA ILE A 49 7.57 -0.42 -16.11
C ILE A 49 8.96 -1.06 -16.04
N LEU A 50 9.52 -1.54 -17.15
CA LEU A 50 10.87 -2.14 -17.23
C LEU A 50 11.98 -1.17 -16.80
N GLN A 51 11.87 0.11 -17.14
CA GLN A 51 12.86 1.11 -16.75
C GLN A 51 12.77 1.48 -15.25
N ARG A 52 11.58 1.34 -14.64
CA ARG A 52 11.32 1.72 -13.24
C ARG A 52 11.29 0.53 -12.28
N LEU A 53 11.22 -0.69 -12.81
CA LEU A 53 11.24 -1.96 -12.10
C LEU A 53 12.39 -2.06 -11.08
N PRO A 54 13.65 -1.70 -11.40
CA PRO A 54 14.73 -1.75 -10.41
C PRO A 54 14.47 -0.87 -9.19
N ARG A 55 13.84 0.30 -9.41
CA ARG A 55 13.50 1.25 -8.35
C ARG A 55 12.31 0.77 -7.52
N ILE A 56 11.33 0.14 -8.16
CA ILE A 56 10.17 -0.46 -7.48
C ILE A 56 10.63 -1.64 -6.62
N VAL A 57 11.44 -2.53 -7.19
CA VAL A 57 12.01 -3.69 -6.48
C VAL A 57 12.85 -3.23 -5.28
N SER A 58 13.71 -2.21 -5.46
CA SER A 58 14.47 -1.63 -4.35
C SER A 58 13.58 -1.07 -3.24
N ARG A 59 12.47 -0.41 -3.59
CA ARG A 59 11.50 0.08 -2.58
C ARG A 59 10.78 -1.06 -1.87
N VAL A 60 10.37 -2.11 -2.59
CA VAL A 60 9.73 -3.29 -2.02
C VAL A 60 10.65 -3.96 -1.00
N TYR A 61 11.92 -4.22 -1.37
CA TYR A 61 12.87 -4.82 -0.44
C TYR A 61 13.15 -3.92 0.76
N ARG A 62 13.23 -2.60 0.57
CA ARG A 62 13.35 -1.67 1.71
C ARG A 62 12.17 -1.74 2.66
N THR A 63 10.95 -1.90 2.15
CA THR A 63 9.76 -2.08 2.98
C THR A 63 9.78 -3.42 3.69
N VAL A 64 10.22 -4.50 3.03
CA VAL A 64 10.41 -5.82 3.66
C VAL A 64 11.43 -5.73 4.79
N ASP A 65 12.59 -5.09 4.54
CA ASP A 65 13.64 -4.91 5.55
C ASP A 65 13.14 -4.09 6.73
N ALA A 66 12.34 -3.04 6.50
CA ALA A 66 11.75 -2.24 7.56
C ALA A 66 10.74 -3.03 8.40
N VAL A 67 9.94 -3.91 7.76
CA VAL A 67 9.01 -4.79 8.46
C VAL A 67 9.76 -5.84 9.27
N VAL A 68 10.82 -6.45 8.72
CA VAL A 68 11.65 -7.42 9.44
C VAL A 68 12.38 -6.76 10.61
N ALA A 69 12.94 -5.56 10.41
CA ALA A 69 13.64 -4.81 11.46
C ALA A 69 12.70 -4.25 12.54
N ALA A 70 11.42 -4.04 12.23
CA ALA A 70 10.42 -3.58 13.19
C ALA A 70 9.91 -4.69 14.11
N GLU A 71 10.35 -5.95 13.92
CA GLU A 71 9.95 -7.14 14.70
C GLU A 71 8.48 -7.06 15.16
N PRO A 72 7.50 -7.03 14.24
CA PRO A 72 6.14 -6.61 14.59
C PRO A 72 5.40 -7.61 15.48
N ASP A 73 5.98 -8.77 15.77
CA ASP A 73 5.47 -9.73 16.75
C ASP A 73 6.64 -10.52 17.37
N ALA A 74 6.92 -10.21 18.65
CA ALA A 74 7.25 -11.18 19.68
C ALA A 74 6.13 -11.15 20.72
#